data_AF-A0A3M1LFW4-F1
#
_entry.id   AF-A0A3M1LFW4-F1
#
_cell.length_a   1.000
_cell.length_b   1.000
_cell.length_c   1.000
_cell.angle_alpha   90.00
_cell.angle_beta   90.00
_cell.angle_gamma   90.00
#
_symmetry.space_group_name_H-M   'P 1'
#
loop_
_entity.id
_entity.type
_entity.pdbx_description
1 polymer ?
#
loop_
_entity_poly.entity_id
_entity_poly.type
_entity_poly.pdbx_seq_one_letter_code
_entity_poly.pdbx_strand_id
1 'polypeptide(L)' 'MKNTILSSLGIYKYYEHYLKKEIKKYEIPKHIAVILDGNRRWARKNMYIQKVGHKKGADRVEDLI' A
#
# COMPACT_ATOMS: atom_id res chain seq x y z
N MET A 1 -14.06 -5.20 -7.82
CA MET A 1 -15.37 -4.53 -7.97
C MET A 1 -15.75 -3.66 -6.78
N LYS A 2 -15.84 -4.17 -5.53
CA LYS A 2 -16.23 -3.32 -4.36
C LYS A 2 -15.30 -2.12 -4.11
N ASN A 3 -13.98 -2.31 -4.25
CA ASN A 3 -12.99 -1.24 -4.03
C ASN A 3 -13.05 -0.13 -5.10
N THR A 4 -13.48 -0.48 -6.31
CA THR A 4 -13.58 0.46 -7.43
C THR A 4 -14.74 1.44 -7.21
N ILE A 5 -15.89 0.96 -6.72
CA ILE A 5 -17.10 1.76 -6.45
C ILE A 5 -16.85 2.77 -5.31
N LEU A 6 -16.20 2.33 -4.23
CA LEU A 6 -15.85 3.19 -3.10
C LEU A 6 -14.79 4.26 -3.49
N SER A 7 -13.90 3.93 -4.44
CA SER A 7 -12.93 4.90 -4.99
C SER A 7 -13.60 5.93 -5.91
N SER A 8 -14.53 5.51 -6.77
CA SER A 8 -15.24 6.39 -7.71
C SER A 8 -16.22 7.33 -7.03
N LEU A 9 -16.81 6.91 -5.90
CA LEU A 9 -17.70 7.75 -5.08
C LEU A 9 -16.92 8.76 -4.21
N GLY A 10 -15.59 8.81 -4.29
CA GLY A 10 -14.77 9.77 -3.53
C GLY A 10 -14.71 9.49 -2.02
N ILE A 11 -15.34 8.42 -1.53
CA ILE A 11 -15.39 8.07 -0.10
C ILE A 11 -13.98 7.85 0.44
N TYR A 12 -13.13 7.13 -0.29
CA TYR A 12 -11.74 6.94 0.11
C TYR A 12 -10.94 8.24 0.09
N LYS A 13 -11.22 9.16 -0.85
CA LYS A 13 -10.57 10.47 -0.91
C LYS A 13 -10.95 11.34 0.29
N TYR A 14 -12.23 11.32 0.69
CA TYR A 14 -12.70 12.01 1.88
C TYR A 14 -12.09 11.40 3.15
N TYR A 15 -12.09 10.07 3.26
CA TYR A 15 -11.51 9.35 4.39
C TYR A 15 -10.01 9.62 4.52
N GLU A 16 -9.27 9.65 3.42
CA GLU A 16 -7.86 10.02 3.39
C GLU A 16 -7.64 11.46 3.88
N HIS A 17 -8.47 12.41 3.45
CA HIS A 17 -8.39 13.80 3.93
C HIS A 17 -8.66 13.91 5.43
N TYR A 18 -9.64 13.18 5.93
CA TYR A 18 -9.94 13.09 7.36
C TYR A 18 -8.74 12.52 8.15
N LEU A 19 -8.18 11.38 7.74
CA LEU A 19 -7.02 10.78 8.39
C LEU A 19 -5.79 11.71 8.37
N LYS A 20 -5.53 12.39 7.24
CA LYS A 20 -4.43 13.36 7.14
C LYS A 20 -4.60 14.52 8.11
N LYS A 21 -5.83 15.03 8.30
CA LYS A 21 -6.10 16.07 9.30
C LYS A 21 -5.88 15.57 10.73
N GLU A 22 -6.25 14.33 11.01
CA GLU A 22 -6.10 13.75 12.34
C GLU A 22 -4.63 13.51 12.70
N ILE A 23 -3.88 12.86 11.81
CA ILE A 23 -2.47 12.52 12.05
C ILE A 23 -1.60 13.78 12.22
N LYS A 24 -1.92 14.87 11.52
CA LYS A 24 -1.19 16.17 11.62
C LYS A 24 -1.29 16.84 13.00
N LYS A 25 -2.19 16.39 13.88
CA LYS A 25 -2.27 16.88 15.26
C LYS A 25 -1.15 16.33 16.15
N TYR A 26 -0.46 15.29 15.70
CA TYR A 26 0.60 14.59 16.44
C TYR A 26 1.97 14.85 15.80
N GLU A 27 3.04 14.58 16.55
CA GLU A 27 4.39 14.68 16.03
C GLU A 27 4.63 13.65 14.91
N ILE A 28 5.16 14.12 13.78
CA ILE A 28 5.40 13.28 12.61
C ILE A 28 6.73 12.55 12.79
N PRO A 29 6.79 11.22 12.62
CA PRO A 29 8.04 10.48 12.70
C PRO A 29 9.01 10.94 11.61
N LYS A 30 10.26 11.22 11.99
CA LYS A 30 11.32 11.65 11.07
C LYS A 30 11.92 10.51 10.24
N HIS A 31 11.73 9.26 10.68
CA HIS A 31 12.27 8.08 10.04
C HIS A 31 11.29 6.91 10.19
N ILE A 32 11.02 6.20 9.09
CA ILE A 32 10.16 5.03 9.04
C ILE A 32 10.92 3.91 8.34
N ALA A 33 10.94 2.73 8.95
CA ALA A 33 11.43 1.50 8.31
C ALA A 33 10.24 0.60 7.97
N VAL A 34 10.25 0.04 6.76
CA VAL A 34 9.19 -0.86 6.27
C VAL A 34 9.79 -2.21 5.90
N ILE A 35 9.25 -3.30 6.45
CA ILE A 35 9.65 -4.66 6.08
C ILE A 35 8.73 -5.15 4.96
N LEU A 36 9.29 -5.34 3.79
CA LEU A 36 8.57 -5.78 2.60
C LEU A 36 8.46 -7.32 2.55
N ASP A 37 7.57 -7.86 3.36
CA ASP A 37 7.25 -9.29 3.38
C ASP A 37 6.00 -9.62 2.53
N GLY A 38 5.82 -10.90 2.20
CA GLY A 38 4.63 -11.41 1.55
C GLY A 38 4.80 -11.68 0.06
N ASN A 39 5.94 -11.36 -0.54
CA ASN A 39 6.20 -11.52 -1.98
C ASN A 39 5.93 -12.94 -2.50
N ARG A 40 6.35 -13.97 -1.75
CA ARG A 40 6.07 -15.38 -2.09
C ARG A 40 4.60 -15.74 -1.94
N ARG A 41 3.90 -15.18 -0.95
CA ARG A 41 2.45 -15.38 -0.74
C ARG A 41 1.64 -14.71 -1.85
N TRP A 42 2.01 -13.48 -2.21
CA TRP A 42 1.42 -12.74 -3.32
C TRP A 42 1.62 -13.48 -4.66
N ALA A 43 2.82 -13.99 -4.93
CA ALA A 43 3.07 -14.79 -6.13
C ALA A 43 2.14 -16.01 -6.21
N ARG A 44 2.05 -16.80 -5.12
CA ARG A 44 1.14 -17.96 -5.06
C ARG A 44 -0.32 -17.58 -5.29
N LYS A 45 -0.81 -16.50 -4.66
CA LYS A 45 -2.19 -16.03 -4.80
C LYS A 45 -2.54 -15.61 -6.24
N ASN A 46 -1.55 -15.12 -6.99
CA ASN A 46 -1.71 -14.67 -8.37
C ASN A 46 -1.22 -15.71 -9.41
N MET A 47 -0.98 -16.96 -8.99
CA MET A 47 -0.49 -18.05 -9.86
C MET A 47 0.84 -17.73 -10.58
N TYR A 48 1.71 -16.95 -9.92
CA TYR A 48 3.06 -16.63 -10.40
C TYR A 48 4.14 -17.46 -9.71
N ILE A 49 5.26 -17.65 -10.39
CA ILE A 49 6.49 -18.19 -9.79
C ILE A 49 7.08 -17.21 -8.75
N GLN A 50 7.81 -17.73 -7.77
CA GLN A 50 8.36 -16.92 -6.66
C GLN A 50 9.25 -15.77 -7.13
N LYS A 51 10.05 -15.98 -8.19
CA LYS A 51 10.93 -14.96 -8.78
C LYS A 51 10.15 -13.71 -9.24
N VAL A 52 8.94 -13.90 -9.78
CA VAL A 52 8.06 -12.79 -10.17
C VAL A 52 7.56 -12.03 -8.94
N GLY A 53 7.23 -12.75 -7.86
CA GLY A 53 6.89 -12.12 -6.58
C GLY A 53 8.02 -11.26 -6.02
N HIS A 54 9.27 -11.75 -6.07
CA HIS A 54 10.43 -10.97 -5.66
C HIS A 54 10.64 -9.72 -6.50
N LYS A 55 10.54 -9.84 -7.83
CA LYS A 55 10.61 -8.68 -8.74
C LYS A 55 9.52 -7.67 -8.42
N LYS A 56 8.27 -8.12 -8.28
CA LYS A 56 7.14 -7.22 -7.96
C LYS A 56 7.28 -6.55 -6.60
N GLY A 57 7.83 -7.28 -5.62
CA GLY A 57 8.17 -6.72 -4.32
C GLY A 57 9.22 -5.62 -4.42
N ALA A 58 10.25 -5.80 -5.26
CA ALA A 58 11.26 -4.78 -5.53
C ALA A 58 10.67 -3.55 -6.24
N ASP A 59 9.88 -3.75 -7.31
CA ASP A 59 9.19 -2.66 -8.01
C ASP A 59 8.32 -1.84 -7.03
N ARG A 60 7.67 -2.50 -6.05
CA ARG A 60 6.82 -1.82 -5.07
C ARG A 60 7.61 -0.95 -4.08
N VAL A 61 8.90 -1.21 -3.88
CA VAL A 61 9.79 -0.36 -3.07
C VAL A 61 9.87 1.03 -3.71
N GLU A 62 10.04 1.08 -5.03
CA GLU A 62 10.18 2.34 -5.77
C GLU A 62 8.93 3.21 -5.61
N ASP A 63 7.75 2.60 -5.63
CA ASP A 63 6.47 3.29 -5.39
C ASP A 63 6.24 3.75 -3.92
N LEU A 64 7.07 3.32 -2.97
CA LEU A 64 6.95 3.69 -1.55
C LEU A 64 7.84 4.86 -1.16
N ILE A 65 8.83 5.18 -1.98
CA ILE A 65 9.77 6.30 -1.82
C ILE A 65 9.18 7.53 -2.50
#